data_AF-A0A920I9I2-F1
#
_entry.id   AF-A0A920I9I2-F1
#
_cell.length_a   1.000
_cell.length_b   1.000
_cell.length_c   1.000
_cell.angle_alpha   90.00
_cell.angle_beta   90.00
_cell.angle_gamma   90.00
#
_symmetry.space_group_name_H-M   'P 1'
#
loop_
_entity.id
_entity.type
_entity.pdbx_description
1 polymer ?
#
loop_
_entity_poly.entity_id
_entity_poly.type
_entity_poly.pdbx_seq_one_letter_code
_entity_poly.pdbx_strand_id
1 'polypeptide(L)'
;MSSGKAATMLSYNWMLPALNAKGGMSGDLAGNFTLHEVPGGKSVLGLWSWGITANSDNKDDAWTFISWISSPEVAKQRAIMGGAPVRNSVMNSPEVWEKGMVRPTTLR
;
A
#
# COMPACT_ATOMS: atom_id res chain seq x y z
N MET A 1 16.51 9.42 4.22
CA MET A 1 15.09 9.60 3.86
C MET A 1 14.38 10.22 5.06
N SER A 2 13.73 9.48 5.97
CA SER A 2 12.97 10.10 7.09
C SER A 2 13.79 10.98 8.04
N SER A 3 15.06 10.64 8.29
CA SER A 3 15.98 11.42 9.12
C SER A 3 16.84 12.43 8.35
N GLY A 4 16.59 12.62 7.05
CA GLY A 4 17.40 13.47 6.18
C GLY A 4 18.77 12.91 5.77
N LYS A 5 19.20 11.76 6.31
CA LYS A 5 20.57 11.22 6.10
C LYS A 5 20.80 10.40 4.82
N ALA A 6 19.80 10.32 3.94
CA ALA A 6 19.90 9.57 2.68
C ALA A 6 18.96 10.16 1.63
N ALA A 7 19.43 10.32 0.39
CA ALA A 7 18.68 10.91 -0.71
C ALA A 7 17.68 9.93 -1.35
N THR A 8 18.02 8.64 -1.43
CA THR A 8 17.18 7.60 -2.04
C THR A 8 17.22 6.31 -1.23
N MET A 9 16.22 5.44 -1.44
CA MET A 9 16.13 4.11 -0.83
C MET A 9 15.34 3.17 -1.76
N LEU A 10 15.81 1.94 -1.93
CA LEU A 10 15.02 0.88 -2.54
C LEU A 10 14.12 0.26 -1.48
N SER A 11 12.80 0.37 -1.68
CA SER A 11 11.80 -0.17 -0.78
C SER A 11 10.46 -0.37 -1.49
N TYR A 12 9.48 -0.85 -0.74
CA TYR A 12 8.13 -1.07 -1.25
C TYR A 12 7.28 0.21 -1.24
N ASN A 13 6.37 0.32 -2.20
CA ASN A 13 5.51 1.48 -2.41
C ASN A 13 4.61 1.82 -1.20
N TRP A 14 4.24 0.83 -0.38
CA TRP A 14 3.38 1.03 0.79
C TRP A 14 4.05 1.82 1.93
N MET A 15 5.36 2.10 1.86
CA MET A 15 6.05 2.96 2.82
C MET A 15 5.80 4.45 2.60
N LEU A 16 5.44 4.85 1.37
CA LEU A 16 5.27 6.25 0.99
C LEU A 16 4.26 7.02 1.87
N PRO A 17 3.07 6.47 2.20
CA PRO A 17 2.13 7.09 3.14
C PRO A 17 2.76 7.42 4.50
N ALA A 18 3.52 6.49 5.07
CA ALA A 18 4.14 6.67 6.39
C ALA A 18 5.24 7.73 6.37
N LEU A 19 6.02 7.78 5.30
CA LEU A 19 7.06 8.80 5.08
C LEU A 19 6.45 10.20 4.89
N ASN A 20 5.30 10.29 4.23
CA ASN A 20 4.62 11.56 3.95
C ASN A 20 3.51 11.90 4.97
N ALA A 21 3.35 11.11 6.04
CA ALA A 21 2.35 11.36 7.06
C ALA A 21 2.65 12.66 7.83
N LYS A 22 1.67 13.58 7.86
CA LYS A 22 1.78 14.83 8.62
C LYS A 22 1.98 14.55 10.10
N GLY A 23 3.01 15.15 10.71
CA GLY A 23 3.38 14.89 12.11
C GLY A 23 3.97 13.50 12.35
N GLY A 24 4.27 12.75 11.28
CA GLY A 24 4.90 11.44 11.35
C GLY A 24 6.42 11.52 11.55
N MET A 25 7.07 10.36 11.41
CA MET A 25 8.51 10.19 11.67
C MET A 25 9.45 11.03 10.79
N SER A 26 8.94 11.59 9.69
CA SER A 26 9.72 12.44 8.79
C SER A 26 9.71 13.92 9.16
N GLY A 27 8.92 14.34 10.15
CA GLY A 27 8.85 15.74 10.59
C GLY A 27 8.59 16.69 9.41
N ASP A 28 9.43 17.71 9.27
CA ASP A 28 9.34 18.71 8.20
C ASP A 28 9.61 18.16 6.79
N LEU A 29 10.16 16.95 6.68
CA LEU A 29 10.38 16.29 5.39
C LEU A 29 9.12 15.57 4.86
N ALA A 30 8.08 15.42 5.69
CA ALA A 30 6.84 14.79 5.27
C ALA A 30 6.21 15.53 4.09
N GLY A 31 5.87 14.79 3.02
CA GLY A 31 5.35 15.35 1.76
C GLY A 31 6.40 15.47 0.67
N ASN A 32 7.69 15.34 1.00
CA ASN A 32 8.79 15.50 0.04
C ASN A 32 9.30 14.17 -0.55
N PHE A 33 8.73 13.02 -0.16
CA PHE A 33 9.12 11.73 -0.72
C PHE A 33 8.22 11.34 -1.89
N THR A 34 8.81 10.78 -2.95
CA THR A 34 8.12 10.31 -4.15
C THR A 34 8.61 8.90 -4.53
N LEU A 35 7.87 8.24 -5.43
CA LEU A 35 8.30 6.97 -6.03
C LEU A 35 8.98 7.22 -7.37
N HIS A 36 10.02 6.45 -7.64
CA HIS A 36 10.71 6.38 -8.92
C HIS A 36 10.84 4.91 -9.33
N GLU A 37 10.97 4.67 -10.64
CA GLU A 37 11.24 3.34 -11.14
C GLU A 37 12.57 2.81 -10.59
N VAL A 38 12.61 1.50 -10.31
CA VAL A 38 13.83 0.85 -9.85
C VAL A 38 14.88 0.94 -10.97
N PRO A 39 16.11 1.38 -10.69
CA PRO A 39 17.19 1.39 -11.69
C PRO A 39 17.33 0.04 -12.39
N GLY A 40 17.37 0.05 -13.73
CA GLY A 40 17.40 -1.17 -14.54
C GLY A 40 16.03 -1.81 -14.83
N GLY A 41 14.93 -1.18 -14.40
CA GLY A 41 13.57 -1.53 -14.81
C GLY A 41 13.03 -2.84 -14.24
N LYS A 42 13.72 -3.45 -13.27
CA LYS A 42 13.31 -4.70 -12.62
C LYS A 42 12.90 -4.43 -11.19
N SER A 43 11.60 -4.53 -10.92
CA SER A 43 11.05 -4.45 -9.58
C SER A 43 10.81 -5.85 -8.98
N VAL A 44 10.79 -5.92 -7.65
CA VAL A 44 10.36 -7.13 -6.94
C VAL A 44 8.91 -6.93 -6.52
N LEU A 45 8.04 -7.86 -6.94
CA LEU A 45 6.66 -7.91 -6.46
C LEU A 45 6.58 -8.84 -5.25
N GLY A 46 6.16 -8.28 -4.12
CA GLY A 46 5.80 -9.05 -2.93
C GLY A 46 4.29 -9.23 -2.81
N LEU A 47 3.86 -10.33 -2.21
CA LEU A 47 2.46 -10.59 -1.87
C LEU A 47 2.36 -10.98 -0.39
N TRP A 48 1.36 -10.42 0.29
CA TRP A 48 0.89 -10.95 1.56
C TRP A 48 -0.45 -11.66 1.32
N SER A 49 -0.58 -12.87 1.82
CA SER A 49 -1.77 -13.70 1.69
C SER A 49 -2.30 -14.11 3.05
N TRP A 50 -3.61 -14.33 3.10
CA TRP A 50 -4.28 -14.96 4.24
C TRP A 50 -4.40 -16.45 3.97
N GLY A 51 -4.20 -17.28 4.99
CA GLY A 51 -4.35 -18.72 4.92
C GLY A 51 -5.08 -19.24 6.16
N ILE A 52 -5.88 -20.30 5.97
CA ILE A 52 -6.55 -21.02 7.05
C ILE A 52 -5.76 -22.30 7.29
N THR A 53 -5.34 -22.57 8.53
CA THR A 53 -4.59 -23.79 8.84
C THR A 53 -5.49 -25.02 8.70
N ALA A 54 -4.92 -26.12 8.23
CA ALA A 54 -5.68 -27.36 7.98
C ALA A 54 -6.35 -27.91 9.26
N ASN A 55 -5.71 -27.72 10.42
CA ASN A 55 -6.19 -28.19 11.72
C ASN A 55 -7.00 -27.14 12.52
N SER A 56 -7.41 -26.02 11.90
CA SER A 56 -8.25 -25.05 12.60
C SER A 56 -9.65 -25.60 12.88
N ASP A 57 -10.16 -25.42 14.10
CA ASP A 57 -11.56 -25.74 14.44
C ASP A 57 -12.53 -24.62 14.02
N ASN A 58 -12.03 -23.45 13.62
CA ASN A 58 -12.82 -22.25 13.31
C ASN A 58 -12.71 -21.84 11.83
N LYS A 59 -12.78 -22.80 10.91
CA LYS A 59 -12.56 -22.56 9.47
C LYS A 59 -13.58 -21.59 8.86
N ASP A 60 -14.85 -21.72 9.22
CA ASP A 60 -15.93 -20.89 8.67
C ASP A 60 -15.83 -19.44 9.16
N ASP A 61 -15.48 -19.23 10.43
CA ASP A 61 -15.24 -17.89 10.99
C ASP A 61 -14.02 -17.24 10.34
N ALA A 62 -12.92 -18.00 10.17
CA ALA A 62 -11.74 -17.52 9.48
C ALA A 62 -12.06 -17.15 8.02
N TRP A 63 -12.84 -17.96 7.32
CA TRP A 63 -13.28 -17.67 5.96
C TRP A 63 -14.19 -16.44 5.88
N THR A 64 -15.08 -16.27 6.86
CA THR A 64 -15.95 -15.08 6.97
C THR A 64 -15.10 -13.82 7.11
N PHE A 65 -14.10 -13.83 7.99
CA PHE A 65 -13.18 -12.70 8.16
C PHE A 65 -12.37 -12.41 6.88
N ILE A 66 -11.79 -13.44 6.25
CA ILE A 66 -11.02 -13.31 5.01
C ILE A 66 -11.89 -12.74 3.88
N SER A 67 -13.15 -13.18 3.79
CA SER A 67 -14.12 -12.68 2.83
C SER A 67 -14.44 -11.21 3.07
N TRP A 68 -14.66 -10.82 4.32
CA TRP A 68 -14.92 -9.42 4.70
C TRP A 68 -13.71 -8.52 4.41
N ILE A 69 -12.51 -8.87 4.89
CA ILE A 69 -11.32 -8.03 4.75
C ILE A 69 -10.86 -7.90 3.29
N SER A 70 -11.16 -8.92 2.47
CA SER A 70 -10.87 -8.89 1.04
C SER A 70 -12.02 -8.34 0.20
N SER A 71 -13.14 -7.93 0.79
CA SER A 71 -14.28 -7.37 0.07
C SER A 71 -13.90 -6.09 -0.70
N PRO A 72 -14.57 -5.76 -1.83
CA PRO A 72 -14.22 -4.58 -2.62
C PRO A 72 -14.19 -3.27 -1.82
N GLU A 73 -15.14 -3.08 -0.91
CA GLU A 73 -15.22 -1.86 -0.09
C GLU A 73 -14.04 -1.77 0.88
N VAL A 74 -13.77 -2.82 1.66
CA VAL A 74 -12.65 -2.83 2.61
C VAL A 74 -11.31 -2.71 1.88
N ALA A 75 -11.15 -3.41 0.75
CA ALA A 75 -9.94 -3.32 -0.07
C ALA A 75 -9.72 -1.91 -0.65
N LYS A 76 -10.80 -1.22 -1.05
CA LYS A 76 -10.76 0.17 -1.52
C LYS A 76 -10.32 1.11 -0.40
N GLN A 77 -10.90 1.02 0.79
CA GLN A 77 -10.49 1.83 1.95
C GLN A 77 -9.01 1.60 2.27
N ARG A 78 -8.55 0.35 2.28
CA ARG A 78 -7.13 0.02 2.50
C ARG A 78 -6.23 0.67 1.45
N ALA A 79 -6.64 0.67 0.19
CA ALA A 79 -5.89 1.31 -0.90
C ALA A 79 -5.83 2.84 -0.76
N ILE A 80 -6.93 3.48 -0.37
CA ILE A 80 -6.98 4.93 -0.09
C ILE A 80 -6.01 5.29 1.04
N MET A 81 -5.95 4.46 2.08
CA MET A 81 -5.00 4.59 3.19
C MET A 81 -3.54 4.25 2.80
N GLY A 82 -3.29 3.91 1.52
CA GLY A 82 -1.96 3.71 0.96
C GLY A 82 -1.46 2.27 0.95
N GLY A 83 -2.33 1.31 1.26
CA GLY A 83 -2.03 -0.11 1.07
C GLY A 83 -1.99 -0.49 -0.42
N ALA A 84 -1.21 -1.53 -0.75
CA ALA A 84 -1.17 -2.04 -2.12
C ALA A 84 -2.52 -2.68 -2.51
N PRO A 85 -3.15 -2.25 -3.62
CA PRO A 85 -4.36 -2.87 -4.14
C PRO A 85 -4.05 -4.20 -4.83
N VAL A 86 -4.96 -5.18 -4.68
CA VAL A 86 -4.83 -6.53 -5.25
C VAL A 86 -6.04 -6.93 -6.11
N ARG A 87 -6.96 -5.99 -6.36
CA ARG A 87 -8.17 -6.18 -7.15
C ARG A 87 -8.27 -5.11 -8.23
N ASN A 88 -8.65 -5.52 -9.44
CA ASN A 88 -8.89 -4.58 -10.55
C ASN A 88 -10.00 -3.58 -10.25
N SER A 89 -11.06 -3.98 -9.54
CA SER A 89 -12.14 -3.07 -9.14
C SER A 89 -11.66 -1.94 -8.22
N VAL A 90 -10.63 -2.19 -7.41
CA VAL A 90 -10.00 -1.16 -6.57
C VAL A 90 -9.06 -0.29 -7.40
N MET A 91 -8.23 -0.90 -8.24
CA MET A 91 -7.32 -0.17 -9.15
C MET A 91 -8.04 0.76 -10.13
N ASN A 92 -9.24 0.39 -10.58
CA ASN A 92 -10.02 1.17 -11.53
C ASN A 92 -10.98 2.15 -10.85
N SER A 93 -11.00 2.22 -9.52
CA SER A 93 -11.88 3.12 -8.78
C SER A 93 -11.36 4.57 -8.86
N PRO A 94 -12.13 5.53 -9.41
CA PRO A 94 -11.72 6.94 -9.43
C PRO A 94 -11.46 7.50 -8.03
N GLU A 95 -12.21 7.03 -7.04
CA GLU A 95 -12.06 7.45 -5.64
C GLU A 95 -10.67 7.11 -5.07
N VAL A 96 -10.09 5.97 -5.47
CA VAL A 96 -8.74 5.58 -5.05
C VAL A 96 -7.70 6.51 -5.66
N TRP A 97 -7.88 6.93 -6.91
CA TRP A 97 -6.98 7.88 -7.57
C TRP A 97 -7.10 9.31 -7.05
N GLU A 98 -8.31 9.71 -6.64
CA GLU A 98 -8.58 11.05 -6.12
C GLU A 98 -8.09 11.21 -4.68
N LYS A 99 -8.38 10.22 -3.81
CA LYS A 99 -8.14 10.28 -2.36
C LYS A 99 -6.87 9.55 -1.91
N GLY A 100 -6.34 8.63 -2.72
CA GLY A 100 -5.22 7.79 -2.34
C GLY A 100 -3.91 8.54 -2.15
N MET A 101 -3.10 8.07 -1.19
CA MET A 101 -1.79 8.64 -0.87
C MET A 101 -0.69 8.28 -1.90
N VAL A 102 -0.96 7.35 -2.81
CA VAL A 102 -0.04 6.91 -3.86
C VAL A 102 -0.48 7.53 -5.19
N ARG A 103 -0.28 8.85 -5.36
CA ARG A 103 -0.33 9.46 -6.68
C ARG A 103 1.07 9.42 -7.28
N PRO A 104 1.32 8.63 -8.36
CA PRO A 104 2.55 8.78 -9.12
C PRO A 104 2.47 10.14 -9.82
N THR A 105 3.23 11.12 -9.35
CA THR A 105 3.29 12.45 -9.96
C THR A 105 4.09 12.47 -11.28
N THR A 106 4.50 11.31 -11.80
CA THR A 106 5.51 11.18 -12.87
C THR A 106 5.17 10.17 -13.97
N LEU A 107 3.94 9.67 -14.06
CA LEU A 107 3.48 8.96 -15.27
C LEU A 107 2.71 9.93 -16.18
N ARG A 108 3.47 10.76 -16.89
CA ARG A 108 3.07 11.42 -18.14
C ARG A 108 4.19 11.21 -19.14
#